data_AF-A0A355DBZ7-F1
#
_entry.id   AF-A0A355DBZ7-F1
#
_cell.length_a   1.000
_cell.length_b   1.000
_cell.length_c   1.000
_cell.angle_alpha   90.00
_cell.angle_beta   90.00
_cell.angle_gamma   90.00
#
_symmetry.space_group_name_H-M   'P 1'
#
loop_
_entity.id
_entity.type
_entity.pdbx_description
1 polymer ?
#
loop_
_entity_poly.entity_id
_entity_poly.type
_entity_poly.pdbx_seq_one_letter_code
_entity_poly.pdbx_strand_id
1 'polypeptide(L)' 'MLDANPFLRRLFPLVRPSILDISILQVEQNNGDGSEAHVVQLATEWLEANAAEVDGWIAAAAAG' A
#
# COMPACT_ATOMS: atom_id res chain seq x y z
N MET A 1 5.12 11.05 16.36
CA MET A 1 4.58 12.31 15.80
C MET A 1 5.14 12.46 14.39
N LEU A 2 4.31 12.71 13.38
CA LEU A 2 4.76 12.80 11.97
C LEU A 2 5.80 13.91 11.75
N ASP A 3 5.90 14.86 12.67
CA ASP A 3 6.89 15.94 12.64
C ASP A 3 8.33 15.44 12.83
N ALA A 4 8.53 14.25 13.42
CA ALA A 4 9.83 13.61 13.55
C ALA A 4 10.29 12.92 12.25
N ASN A 5 9.43 12.80 11.24
CA ASN A 5 9.78 12.18 9.96
C ASN A 5 9.09 12.94 8.80
N PRO A 6 9.74 14.00 8.27
CA PRO A 6 9.20 14.80 7.16
C PRO A 6 8.87 13.98 5.92
N PHE A 7 9.62 12.92 5.64
CA PHE A 7 9.35 12.02 4.53
C PHE A 7 8.00 11.30 4.71
N LEU A 8 7.77 10.66 5.86
CA LEU A 8 6.49 9.98 6.15
C LEU A 8 5.31 10.96 6.19
N ARG A 9 5.53 12.19 6.67
CA ARG A 9 4.52 13.25 6.65
C ARG A 9 4.07 13.59 5.22
N ARG A 10 4.98 13.52 4.24
CA ARG A 10 4.67 13.72 2.82
C ARG A 10 4.14 12.47 2.14
N LEU A 11 4.60 11.28 2.54
CA LEU A 11 4.20 10.02 1.92
C LEU A 11 2.76 9.63 2.24
N PHE A 12 2.34 9.68 3.51
CA PHE A 12 1.03 9.14 3.91
C PHE A 12 -0.18 9.73 3.16
N PRO A 13 -0.24 11.04 2.84
CA PRO A 13 -1.32 11.59 2.04
C PRO A 13 -1.34 11.14 0.56
N LEU A 14 -0.21 10.65 0.04
CA LEU A 14 -0.03 10.21 -1.35
C LEU A 14 -0.48 8.76 -1.55
N VAL A 15 -0.38 7.91 -0.52
CA VAL A 15 -0.80 6.52 -0.57
C VAL A 15 -2.30 6.44 -0.79
N ARG A 16 -2.70 6.11 -2.01
CA ARG A 16 -4.10 6.06 -2.46
C ARG A 16 -4.32 4.87 -3.40
N PRO A 17 -4.25 3.63 -2.89
CA PRO A 17 -4.55 2.45 -3.70
C PRO A 17 -5.96 2.54 -4.28
N SER A 18 -6.15 1.97 -5.47
CA SER A 18 -7.44 1.86 -6.13
C SER A 18 -8.48 1.18 -5.22
N ILE A 19 -9.68 1.75 -5.11
CA ILE A 19 -10.78 1.11 -4.37
C ILE A 19 -11.19 -0.23 -4.99
N LEU A 20 -10.99 -0.41 -6.30
CA LEU A 20 -11.26 -1.67 -6.97
C LEU A 20 -10.26 -2.74 -6.53
N ASP A 21 -8.98 -2.39 -6.44
CA ASP A 21 -7.94 -3.32 -6.00
C ASP A 21 -8.15 -3.73 -4.55
N ILE A 22 -8.46 -2.77 -3.67
CA ILE A 22 -8.83 -3.07 -2.28
C ILE A 22 -10.03 -4.02 -2.22
N SER A 23 -11.04 -3.83 -3.08
CA SER A 23 -12.21 -4.73 -3.13
C SER A 23 -11.83 -6.14 -3.60
N ILE A 24 -10.89 -6.28 -4.53
CA ILE A 24 -10.37 -7.57 -5.01
C ILE A 24 -9.61 -8.27 -3.88
N LEU A 25 -8.67 -7.57 -3.24
CA LEU A 25 -7.89 -8.11 -2.11
C LEU A 25 -8.78 -8.55 -0.96
N GLN A 26 -9.89 -7.85 -0.70
CA GLN A 26 -10.88 -8.25 0.31
C GLN A 26 -11.59 -9.57 -0.04
N VAL A 27 -11.91 -9.80 -1.32
CA VAL A 27 -12.48 -11.08 -1.77
C VAL A 27 -11.46 -12.20 -1.61
N GLU A 28 -10.20 -11.97 -1.99
CA GLU A 28 -9.11 -12.94 -1.86
C GLU A 28 -8.77 -13.24 -0.39
N GLN A 29 -8.83 -12.24 0.47
CA GLN A 29 -8.69 -12.41 1.92
C GLN A 29 -9.81 -13.27 2.48
N ASN A 30 -11.07 -13.00 2.10
CA ASN A 30 -12.23 -13.77 2.56
C ASN A 30 -12.21 -15.24 2.06
N ASN A 31 -11.62 -15.48 0.90
CA ASN A 31 -11.45 -16.83 0.33
C ASN A 31 -10.20 -17.57 0.83
N GLY A 32 -9.34 -16.90 1.61
CA GLY A 32 -8.11 -17.46 2.16
C GLY A 32 -8.32 -18.22 3.47
N ASP A 33 -7.22 -18.42 4.20
CA ASP A 33 -7.21 -19.14 5.49
C ASP A 33 -7.54 -18.25 6.71
N GLY A 34 -7.85 -16.97 6.47
CA GLY A 34 -8.15 -15.98 7.50
C GLY A 34 -6.95 -15.55 8.35
N SER A 35 -5.73 -15.97 8.00
CA SER A 35 -4.52 -15.63 8.75
C SER A 35 -3.97 -14.25 8.40
N GLU A 36 -3.25 -13.66 9.35
CA GLU A 36 -2.46 -12.45 9.11
C GLU A 36 -1.37 -12.69 8.04
N ALA A 37 -0.82 -13.90 7.99
CA ALA A 37 0.18 -14.28 6.99
C ALA A 37 -0.37 -14.16 5.56
N HIS A 38 -1.61 -14.62 5.34
CA HIS A 38 -2.30 -14.46 4.05
C HIS A 38 -2.56 -12.99 3.72
N VAL A 39 -2.94 -12.16 4.69
CA VAL A 39 -3.11 -10.71 4.48
C VAL A 39 -1.80 -10.04 4.05
N VAL A 40 -0.69 -10.38 4.71
CA VAL A 40 0.65 -9.86 4.37
C VAL A 40 1.08 -10.33 2.98
N GLN A 41 0.80 -11.59 2.63
CA GLN A 41 1.06 -12.10 1.28
C GLN A 41 0.32 -11.28 0.23
N LEU A 42 -1.00 -11.12 0.36
CA LEU A 42 -1.82 -10.35 -0.58
C LEU A 42 -1.36 -8.89 -0.72
N ALA A 43 -1.02 -8.24 0.39
CA ALA A 43 -0.50 -6.88 0.37
C ALA A 43 0.87 -6.80 -0.34
N THR A 44 1.74 -7.79 -0.14
CA THR A 44 3.05 -7.87 -0.78
C THR A 44 2.91 -8.07 -2.29
N GLU A 45 2.08 -9.02 -2.71
CA GLU A 45 1.79 -9.28 -4.12
C GLU A 45 1.19 -8.05 -4.81
N TRP A 46 0.29 -7.32 -4.14
CA TRP A 46 -0.26 -6.07 -4.68
C TRP A 46 0.81 -4.98 -4.82
N LEU A 47 1.70 -4.81 -3.84
CA LEU A 47 2.80 -3.85 -3.91
C LEU A 47 3.74 -4.16 -5.08
N GLU A 48 4.07 -5.44 -5.30
CA GLU A 48 4.92 -5.88 -6.41
C GLU A 48 4.24 -5.66 -7.77
N ALA A 49 2.95 -5.98 -7.88
CA ALA A 49 2.18 -5.78 -9.11
C ALA A 49 1.99 -4.29 -9.45
N ASN A 50 1.99 -3.41 -8.45
CA ASN A 50 1.78 -1.97 -8.58
C ASN A 50 3.04 -1.14 -8.29
N ALA A 51 4.22 -1.73 -8.47
CA ALA A 51 5.50 -1.11 -8.12
C ALA A 51 5.66 0.30 -8.72
N ALA A 52 5.24 0.53 -9.96
CA ALA A 52 5.32 1.85 -10.60
C ALA A 52 4.45 2.93 -9.90
N GLU A 53 3.28 2.55 -9.39
CA GLU A 53 2.41 3.46 -8.65
C GLU A 53 3.01 3.78 -7.27
N VAL A 54 3.49 2.75 -6.58
CA VAL A 54 4.14 2.86 -5.27
C VAL A 54 5.42 3.71 -5.36
N ASP A 55 6.25 3.46 -6.37
CA ASP A 55 7.45 4.25 -6.68
C ASP A 55 7.09 5.70 -6.97
N GLY A 56 5.96 5.94 -7.65
CA GLY A 56 5.42 7.29 -7.88
C GLY A 56 5.13 8.03 -6.58
N TRP A 57 4.50 7.39 -5.60
CA TRP A 57 4.24 7.98 -4.28
C TRP A 57 5.53 8.26 -3.50
N ILE A 58 6.49 7.32 -3.53
CA ILE A 58 7.78 7.46 -2.87
C ILE A 58 8.58 8.61 -3.49
N ALA A 59 8.65 8.68 -4.83
CA ALA A 59 9.35 9.74 -5.54
C ALA A 59 8.74 11.12 -5.26
N ALA A 60 7.41 11.23 -5.27
CA ALA A 60 6.71 12.47 -4.94
C ALA A 60 6.97 12.90 -3.48
N ALA A 61 7.02 11.96 -2.53
CA ALA A 61 7.37 12.25 -1.14
C ALA A 61 8.85 12.67 -0.96
N ALA A 62 9.75 12.10 -1.78
CA ALA A 62 11.17 12.42 -1.76
C ALA A 62 11.50 13.78 -2.39
N ALA A 63 10.67 14.26 -3.32
CA ALA A 63 10.85 15.54 -4.00
C ALA A 63 10.47 16.78 -3.16
N GLY A 64 9.83 16.58 -1.99
CA GLY A 64 9.36 17.68 -1.12
C GLY A 64 10.18 17.93 0.13
#